data_AF-A0A4V1SV76-F1
#
_entry.id   AF-A0A4V1SV76-F1
#
_cell.length_a   1.000
_cell.length_b   1.000
_cell.length_c   1.000
_cell.angle_alpha   90.00
_cell.angle_beta   90.00
_cell.angle_gamma   90.00
#
_symmetry.space_group_name_H-M   'P 1'
#
loop_
_entity.id
_entity.type
_entity.pdbx_description
1 polymer ?
#
loop_
_entity_poly.entity_id
_entity_poly.type
_entity_poly.pdbx_seq_one_letter_code
_entity_poly.pdbx_strand_id
1 'polypeptide(L)'
;MVLLVEEFADDETLEALGIEDPFGLTGLYHGRPVGEKSAFESGALPDRIHLYRQPLLAEWCETGVDLGDLITHVVVHEVGHHFGLSDDDMHALEDSAG
;
A
#
# COMPACT_ATOMS: atom_id res chain seq x y z
N MET A 1 6.49 -6.72 -9.58
CA MET A 1 6.23 -5.83 -8.44
C MET A 1 7.56 -5.45 -7.79
N VAL A 2 7.72 -4.17 -7.43
CA VAL A 2 8.88 -3.63 -6.71
C VAL A 2 8.37 -2.93 -5.46
N LEU A 3 9.02 -3.12 -4.33
CA LEU A 3 8.73 -2.37 -3.11
C LEU A 3 9.74 -1.23 -2.97
N LEU A 4 9.23 -0.02 -2.81
CA LEU A 4 10.00 1.22 -2.68
C LEU A 4 9.74 1.81 -1.31
N VAL A 5 10.79 2.32 -0.67
CA VAL A 5 10.69 3.00 0.63
C VAL A 5 11.10 4.44 0.43
N GLU A 6 10.21 5.35 0.81
CA GLU A 6 10.41 6.80 0.72
C GLU A 6 10.13 7.42 2.09
N GLU A 7 10.63 8.64 2.33
CA GLU A 7 10.40 9.29 3.63
C GLU A 7 8.94 9.73 3.78
N PHE A 8 8.37 10.31 2.71
CA PHE A 8 6.98 10.75 2.59
C PHE A 8 6.53 10.64 1.13
N ALA A 9 5.21 10.71 0.91
CA ALA A 9 4.64 10.93 -0.41
C ALA A 9 4.98 12.35 -0.91
N ASP A 10 5.05 12.52 -2.23
CA ASP A 10 5.17 13.85 -2.82
C ASP A 10 3.83 14.61 -2.80
N ASP A 11 3.91 15.94 -2.95
CA ASP A 11 2.75 16.83 -2.88
C ASP A 11 1.69 16.46 -3.95
N GLU A 12 2.12 16.02 -5.13
CA GLU A 12 1.21 15.63 -6.22
C GLU A 12 0.38 14.39 -5.84
N THR A 13 1.01 13.39 -5.22
CA THR A 13 0.35 12.19 -4.73
C THR A 13 -0.65 12.52 -3.61
N LEU A 14 -0.25 13.37 -2.66
CA LEU A 14 -1.10 13.77 -1.54
C LEU A 14 -2.33 14.56 -2.02
N GLU A 15 -2.15 15.52 -2.93
CA GLU A 15 -3.27 16.24 -3.55
C GLU A 15 -4.21 15.30 -4.31
N ALA A 16 -3.67 14.35 -5.09
CA ALA A 16 -4.47 13.40 -5.86
C ALA A 16 -5.34 12.49 -4.96
N LEU A 17 -4.86 12.18 -3.75
CA LEU A 17 -5.57 11.38 -2.75
C LEU A 17 -6.42 12.23 -1.78
N GLY A 18 -6.33 13.55 -1.86
CA GLY A 18 -7.02 14.47 -0.94
C GLY A 18 -6.52 14.38 0.50
N ILE A 19 -5.24 14.03 0.69
CA ILE A 19 -4.59 13.87 1.99
C ILE A 19 -3.88 15.17 2.33
N GLU A 20 -4.32 15.86 3.39
CA GLU A 20 -3.75 17.15 3.81
C GLU A 20 -2.47 16.98 4.65
N ASP A 21 -2.38 15.89 5.41
CA ASP A 21 -1.25 15.58 6.29
C ASP A 21 -0.47 14.39 5.72
N PRO A 22 0.83 14.53 5.36
CA PRO A 22 1.63 13.43 4.84
C PRO A 22 1.76 12.24 5.81
N PHE A 23 1.50 12.42 7.11
CA PHE A 23 1.42 11.32 8.08
C PHE A 23 0.19 10.42 7.91
N GLY A 24 -0.81 10.86 7.14
CA GLY A 24 -2.02 10.09 6.85
C GLY A 24 -1.87 9.01 5.79
N LEU A 25 -0.68 8.85 5.17
CA LEU A 25 -0.43 7.86 4.13
C LEU A 25 0.80 7.01 4.47
N THR A 26 0.60 5.73 4.78
CA THR A 26 1.67 4.80 5.19
C THR A 26 2.16 3.92 4.05
N GLY A 27 1.32 3.68 3.05
CA GLY A 27 1.68 2.99 1.82
C GLY A 27 0.79 3.39 0.65
N LEU A 28 1.24 3.06 -0.56
CA LEU A 28 0.48 3.28 -1.78
C LEU A 28 0.89 2.28 -2.88
N TYR A 29 -0.09 1.57 -3.43
CA TYR A 29 0.08 0.79 -4.64
C TYR A 29 0.06 1.70 -5.89
N HIS A 30 1.09 1.58 -6.73
CA HIS A 30 1.17 2.25 -8.03
C HIS A 30 1.36 1.23 -9.16
N GLY A 31 0.29 0.97 -9.90
CA GLY A 31 0.26 0.04 -11.02
C GLY A 31 -1.11 0.03 -11.71
N ARG A 32 -1.19 -0.56 -12.92
CA ARG A 32 -2.47 -0.73 -13.62
C ARG A 32 -3.27 -1.87 -12.98
N PRO A 33 -4.61 -1.77 -12.83
CA PRO A 33 -5.43 -2.89 -12.36
C PRO A 33 -5.20 -4.17 -13.15
N VAL A 34 -5.27 -5.34 -12.50
CA VAL A 34 -5.00 -6.66 -13.13
C VAL A 34 -5.85 -6.88 -14.40
N GLY A 35 -7.09 -6.38 -14.42
CA GLY A 35 -8.00 -6.49 -15.56
C GLY A 35 -7.59 -5.70 -16.81
N GLU A 36 -6.70 -4.71 -16.67
CA GLU A 36 -6.23 -3.85 -17.76
C GLU A 36 -4.81 -4.22 -18.24
N LYS A 37 -4.18 -5.24 -17.65
CA LYS A 37 -2.87 -5.75 -18.06
C LYS A 37 -3.01 -6.58 -19.33
N SER A 38 -2.71 -5.98 -20.49
CA SER A 38 -2.62 -6.71 -21.76
C SER A 38 -1.36 -7.59 -21.78
N ALA A 39 -1.52 -8.90 -22.05
CA ALA A 39 -0.41 -9.85 -22.22
C ALA A 39 0.54 -9.49 -23.38
N PHE A 40 0.20 -8.51 -24.21
CA PHE A 40 0.96 -8.07 -25.38
C PHE A 40 1.76 -6.79 -25.17
N GLU A 41 1.70 -6.16 -24.00
CA GLU A 41 2.49 -4.96 -23.71
C GLU A 41 3.92 -5.30 -23.30
N SER A 42 4.81 -5.41 -24.29
CA SER A 42 6.25 -5.42 -24.02
C SER A 42 6.70 -4.05 -23.51
N GLY A 43 7.23 -3.98 -22.28
CA GLY A 43 7.77 -2.74 -21.71
C GLY A 43 6.91 -2.07 -20.63
N ALA A 44 5.86 -2.74 -20.14
CA ALA A 44 5.14 -2.26 -18.96
C ALA A 44 6.10 -2.15 -17.76
N LEU A 45 6.10 -0.98 -17.10
CA LEU A 45 6.82 -0.81 -15.85
C LEU A 45 6.27 -1.81 -14.81
N PRO A 46 7.13 -2.39 -13.97
CA PRO A 46 6.65 -3.27 -12.92
C PRO A 46 5.77 -2.46 -11.97
N ASP A 47 4.68 -3.08 -11.50
CA ASP A 47 3.89 -2.58 -10.39
C ASP A 47 4.77 -2.20 -9.20
N ARG A 48 4.41 -1.14 -8.49
CA ARG A 48 5.18 -0.63 -7.35
C ARG A 48 4.30 -0.56 -6.12
N ILE A 49 4.86 -0.86 -4.96
CA ILE A 49 4.29 -0.52 -3.67
C ILE A 49 5.25 0.46 -3.02
N HIS A 50 4.75 1.64 -2.70
CA HIS A 50 5.46 2.65 -1.94
C HIS A 50 5.12 2.44 -0.46
N LEU A 51 6.15 2.43 0.39
CA LEU A 51 6.00 2.51 1.84
C LEU A 51 6.61 3.84 2.30
N TYR A 52 5.85 4.60 3.07
CA TYR A 52 6.27 5.88 3.59
C TYR A 52 6.78 5.71 5.01
N ARG A 53 8.09 5.86 5.16
CA ARG A 53 8.81 5.52 6.39
C ARG A 53 8.43 6.40 7.57
N GLN A 54 8.31 7.72 7.38
CA GLN A 54 8.01 8.63 8.50
C GLN A 54 6.58 8.39 9.05
N PRO A 55 5.54 8.25 8.21
CA PRO A 55 4.21 7.83 8.65
C PRO A 55 4.21 6.48 9.39
N LEU A 56 4.87 5.45 8.83
CA LEU A 56 4.98 4.13 9.47
C LEU A 56 5.68 4.19 10.84
N LEU A 57 6.75 4.97 10.96
CA LEU A 57 7.46 5.14 12.24
C LEU A 57 6.63 5.92 13.25
N ALA A 58 5.82 6.88 12.82
CA ALA A 58 4.90 7.60 13.69
C ALA A 58 3.83 6.67 14.24
N GLU A 59 3.15 5.92 13.37
CA GLU A 59 2.13 4.93 13.76
C GLU A 59 2.73 3.85 14.67
N TRP A 60 3.94 3.37 14.37
CA TRP A 60 4.65 2.44 15.23
C TRP A 60 4.87 3.01 16.64
N CYS A 61 5.33 4.25 16.75
CA CYS A 61 5.53 4.92 18.04
C CYS A 61 4.21 5.13 18.80
N GLU A 62 3.11 5.37 18.09
CA GLU A 62 1.79 5.65 18.68
C GLU A 62 1.07 4.38 19.15
N THR A 63 1.14 3.32 18.35
CA THR A 63 0.37 2.08 18.58
C THR A 63 1.16 1.05 19.40
N GLY A 64 2.49 1.04 19.31
CA GLY A 64 3.35 0.04 19.94
C GLY A 64 3.26 -1.36 19.33
N VAL A 65 2.61 -1.51 18.17
CA VAL A 65 2.59 -2.76 17.38
C VAL A 65 4.00 -3.12 16.93
N ASP A 66 4.30 -4.39 16.64
CA ASP A 66 5.59 -4.72 16.04
C ASP A 66 5.73 -4.05 14.66
N LEU A 67 6.87 -3.43 14.38
CA LEU A 67 7.06 -2.72 13.12
C LEU A 67 6.96 -3.65 11.90
N GLY A 68 7.37 -4.92 12.03
CA GLY A 68 7.23 -5.93 11.00
C GLY A 68 5.77 -6.28 10.74
N ASP A 69 4.96 -6.39 11.79
CA ASP A 69 3.51 -6.61 11.67
C ASP A 69 2.82 -5.41 11.00
N LEU A 70 3.21 -4.18 11.37
CA LEU A 70 2.68 -2.97 10.74
C LEU A 70 3.01 -2.90 9.25
N ILE A 71 4.27 -3.16 8.89
CA ILE A 71 4.69 -3.22 7.47
C ILE A 71 3.93 -4.31 6.73
N THR A 72 3.77 -5.49 7.34
CA THR A 72 3.06 -6.62 6.73
C THR A 72 1.61 -6.26 6.48
N HIS A 73 0.94 -5.63 7.46
CA HIS A 73 -0.43 -5.18 7.35
C HIS A 73 -0.61 -4.22 6.17
N VAL A 74 0.20 -3.15 6.08
CA VAL A 74 0.12 -2.18 4.98
C VAL A 74 0.38 -2.84 3.62
N VAL A 75 1.41 -3.68 3.50
CA VAL A 75 1.71 -4.35 2.22
C VAL A 75 0.58 -5.28 1.79
N VAL A 76 0.00 -6.07 2.71
CA VAL A 76 -1.12 -6.97 2.42
C VAL A 76 -2.35 -6.16 1.99
N HIS A 77 -2.64 -5.06 2.67
CA HIS A 77 -3.75 -4.16 2.36
C HIS A 77 -3.63 -3.58 0.93
N GLU A 78 -2.48 -2.99 0.59
CA GLU A 78 -2.21 -2.45 -0.75
C GLU A 78 -2.31 -3.51 -1.85
N VAL A 79 -1.79 -4.72 -1.58
CA VAL A 79 -1.90 -5.85 -2.52
C VAL A 79 -3.36 -6.30 -2.67
N GLY A 80 -4.11 -6.42 -1.58
CA GLY A 80 -5.51 -6.85 -1.60
C GLY A 80 -6.37 -5.90 -2.43
N HIS A 81 -6.25 -4.60 -2.21
CA HIS A 81 -6.91 -3.59 -3.03
C HIS A 81 -6.52 -3.65 -4.50
N HIS A 82 -5.24 -3.89 -4.81
CA HIS A 82 -4.82 -4.10 -6.20
C HIS A 82 -5.53 -5.29 -6.87
N PHE A 83 -5.79 -6.36 -6.11
CA PHE A 83 -6.55 -7.52 -6.58
C PHE A 83 -8.07 -7.32 -6.57
N GLY A 84 -8.55 -6.14 -6.16
CA GLY A 84 -9.97 -5.80 -6.11
C GLY A 84 -10.69 -6.32 -4.88
N LEU A 85 -9.95 -6.70 -3.83
CA LEU A 85 -10.52 -7.06 -2.54
C LEU A 85 -10.88 -5.79 -1.76
N SER A 86 -12.06 -5.81 -1.14
CA SER A 86 -12.43 -4.84 -0.13
C SER A 86 -11.80 -5.17 1.22
N ASP A 87 -11.82 -4.22 2.16
CA ASP A 87 -11.38 -4.45 3.54
C ASP A 87 -12.13 -5.61 4.19
N ASP A 88 -13.43 -5.71 3.91
CA ASP A 88 -14.28 -6.79 4.41
C ASP A 88 -13.86 -8.16 3.84
N ASP A 89 -13.51 -8.22 2.55
CA ASP A 89 -13.01 -9.45 1.92
C ASP A 89 -11.68 -9.88 2.55
N MET A 90 -10.80 -8.93 2.84
CA MET A 90 -9.50 -9.19 3.44
C MET A 90 -9.64 -9.71 4.88
N HIS A 91 -10.46 -9.07 5.72
CA HIS A 91 -10.74 -9.55 7.07
C HIS A 91 -11.36 -10.96 7.07
N ALA A 92 -12.30 -11.23 6.16
CA ALA A 92 -12.90 -12.56 6.04
C ALA A 92 -11.88 -13.65 5.67
N LEU A 93 -10.87 -13.31 4.85
CA LEU A 93 -9.78 -14.22 4.50
C LEU A 93 -8.86 -14.48 5.70
N GLU A 94 -8.49 -13.44 6.45
CA GLU A 94 -7.68 -13.56 7.67
C GLU A 94 -8.37 -14.45 8.72
N ASP A 95 -9.66 -14.23 8.97
CA ASP A 95 -10.48 -15.03 9.88
C ASP A 95 -10.56 -16.51 9.45
N SER A 96 -10.55 -16.78 8.14
CA SER A 96 -10.62 -18.14 7.60
C SER A 96 -9.27 -18.89 7.58
N ALA A 97 -8.17 -18.16 7.74
CA ALA A 97 -6.80 -18.68 7.69
C ALA A 97 -6.23 -19.04 9.08
N GLY A 98 -6.98 -18.73 10.15
CA GLY A 98 -6.67 -19.08 11.56
C GLY A 98 -7.30 -20.39 12.01
#